data_AF-A0A397AK87-F1
#
_entry.id   AF-A0A397AK87-F1
#
_cell.length_a   1.000
_cell.length_b   1.000
_cell.length_c   1.000
_cell.angle_alpha   90.00
_cell.angle_beta   90.00
_cell.angle_gamma   90.00
#
_symmetry.space_group_name_H-M   'P 1'
#
loop_
_entity.id
_entity.type
_entity.pdbx_description
1 polymer ?
#
loop_
_entity_poly.entity_id
_entity_poly.type
_entity_poly.pdbx_seq_one_letter_code
_entity_poly.pdbx_strand_id
1 'polypeptide(L)'
;SKCHATFNKYNNLNVTSSMICAGGELKDTCQDDSGGPLTVTRNGEEYLVGVTSWGIGCAKPGLPGVYARISEVRDFIEPFLPKAAC
;
A
#
# COMPACT_ATOMS: atom_id res chain seq x y z
N SER A 1 -9.61 8.05 -7.95
CA SER A 1 -8.21 8.50 -7.78
C SER A 1 -7.39 8.17 -9.02
N LYS A 2 -6.24 8.83 -9.26
CA LYS A 2 -5.34 8.53 -10.40
C LYS A 2 -4.99 7.03 -10.48
N CYS A 3 -4.72 6.41 -9.34
CA CYS A 3 -4.44 4.98 -9.25
C CYS A 3 -5.61 4.09 -9.73
N HIS A 4 -6.82 4.30 -9.22
CA HIS A 4 -8.00 3.53 -9.64
C HIS A 4 -8.24 3.66 -11.15
N ALA A 5 -8.10 4.87 -11.71
CA ALA A 5 -8.26 5.10 -13.14
C ALA A 5 -7.17 4.40 -13.97
N THR A 6 -5.92 4.38 -13.51
CA THR A 6 -4.82 3.66 -14.16
C THR A 6 -5.12 2.16 -14.26
N PHE A 7 -5.50 1.52 -13.15
CA PHE A 7 -5.72 0.07 -13.12
C PHE A 7 -7.01 -0.35 -13.82
N ASN A 8 -8.06 0.46 -13.75
CA ASN A 8 -9.28 0.23 -14.51
C ASN A 8 -8.99 0.19 -16.02
N LYS A 9 -8.11 1.07 -16.53
CA LYS A 9 -7.67 1.04 -17.93
C LYS A 9 -6.77 -0.15 -18.27
N TYR A 10 -6.03 -0.69 -17.31
CA TYR A 10 -5.02 -1.71 -17.58
C TYR A 10 -5.59 -3.11 -17.82
N ASN A 11 -6.78 -3.43 -17.29
CA ASN A 11 -7.57 -4.65 -17.58
C ASN A 11 -8.86 -4.70 -16.74
N ASN A 12 -9.54 -3.57 -16.54
CA ASN A 12 -10.66 -3.44 -15.59
C ASN A 12 -10.30 -3.88 -14.16
N LEU A 13 -9.02 -3.77 -13.78
CA LEU A 13 -8.59 -4.10 -12.43
C LEU A 13 -9.15 -3.07 -11.46
N ASN A 14 -9.83 -3.56 -10.44
CA ASN A 14 -10.53 -2.73 -9.48
C ASN A 14 -9.66 -2.51 -8.23
N VAL A 15 -9.23 -1.26 -8.02
CA VAL A 15 -8.62 -0.83 -6.75
C VAL A 15 -9.73 -0.38 -5.81
N THR A 16 -9.90 -1.10 -4.71
CA THR A 16 -10.94 -0.86 -3.70
C THR A 16 -10.56 0.21 -2.69
N SER A 17 -11.49 0.60 -1.82
CA SER A 17 -11.23 1.54 -0.71
C SER A 17 -10.20 1.00 0.30
N SER A 18 -10.18 -0.32 0.51
CA SER A 18 -9.21 -1.03 1.36
C SER A 18 -7.78 -1.07 0.80
N MET A 19 -7.53 -0.39 -0.32
CA MET A 19 -6.22 -0.31 -0.97
C MET A 19 -5.71 1.14 -1.02
N ILE A 20 -4.39 1.28 -1.02
CA ILE A 20 -3.66 2.52 -1.26
C ILE A 20 -2.55 2.26 -2.28
N CYS A 21 -2.19 3.28 -3.05
CA CYS A 21 -1.15 3.14 -4.07
C CYS A 21 -0.01 4.11 -3.80
N ALA A 22 1.21 3.67 -4.11
CA ALA A 22 2.43 4.47 -3.99
C ALA A 22 3.38 4.16 -5.16
N GLY A 23 4.30 5.08 -5.44
CA GLY A 23 5.25 4.92 -6.55
C GLY A 23 4.69 5.31 -7.92
N GLY A 24 5.17 4.65 -8.97
CA GLY A 24 4.80 4.93 -10.37
C GLY A 24 5.68 5.94 -11.10
N GLU A 25 6.76 6.39 -10.47
CA GLU A 25 7.80 7.27 -11.03
C GLU A 25 9.15 6.55 -11.06
N LEU A 26 9.20 5.36 -11.69
CA LEU A 26 10.36 4.46 -11.69
C LEU A 26 10.78 3.94 -10.30
N LYS A 27 9.88 4.05 -9.32
CA LYS A 27 10.04 3.49 -7.97
C LYS A 27 8.81 2.67 -7.65
N ASP A 28 9.05 1.44 -7.22
CA ASP A 28 8.00 0.49 -6.84
C ASP A 28 8.60 -0.62 -5.96
N THR A 29 7.73 -1.28 -5.21
CA THR A 29 8.01 -2.61 -4.66
C THR A 29 7.97 -3.65 -5.78
N CYS A 30 8.72 -4.74 -5.64
CA CYS A 30 8.85 -5.76 -6.67
C CYS A 30 8.42 -7.15 -6.16
N GLN A 31 8.61 -8.14 -7.03
CA GLN A 31 8.44 -9.54 -6.68
C GLN A 31 9.31 -9.85 -5.45
N ASP A 32 8.76 -10.67 -4.56
CA ASP A 32 9.34 -11.03 -3.26
C ASP A 32 9.29 -9.94 -2.16
N ASP A 33 8.80 -8.73 -2.44
CA ASP A 33 8.53 -7.70 -1.40
C ASP A 33 7.14 -7.84 -0.77
N SER A 34 6.37 -8.87 -1.14
CA SER A 34 5.00 -9.08 -0.68
C SER A 34 4.92 -9.24 0.84
N GLY A 35 4.01 -8.50 1.47
CA GLY A 35 3.92 -8.42 2.93
C GLY A 35 4.85 -7.37 3.57
N GLY A 36 5.75 -6.76 2.79
CA GLY A 36 6.65 -5.71 3.27
C GLY A 36 5.90 -4.43 3.72
N PRO A 37 6.48 -3.66 4.66
CA PRO A 37 5.85 -2.45 5.17
C PRO A 37 6.01 -1.26 4.21
N LEU A 38 4.92 -0.53 3.97
CA LEU A 38 4.95 0.84 3.45
C LEU A 38 4.82 1.80 4.63
N THR A 39 5.88 2.55 4.92
CA THR A 39 5.90 3.53 6.00
C THR A 39 5.93 4.97 5.50
N VAL A 40 5.48 5.90 6.34
CA VAL A 40 5.68 7.34 6.16
C VAL A 40 6.24 7.94 7.43
N THR A 41 7.22 8.82 7.29
CA THR A 41 7.75 9.61 8.41
C THR A 41 6.86 10.81 8.65
N ARG A 42 6.34 10.96 9.88
CA ARG A 42 5.63 12.17 10.32
C ARG A 42 6.16 12.59 11.68
N ASN A 43 6.60 13.83 11.81
CA ASN A 43 7.16 14.37 13.06
C ASN A 43 8.32 13.55 13.65
N GLY A 44 9.13 12.91 12.79
CA GLY A 44 10.25 12.07 13.21
C GLY A 44 9.87 10.64 13.62
N GLU A 45 8.59 10.28 13.54
CA GLU A 45 8.09 8.93 13.82
C GLU A 45 7.70 8.22 12.51
N GLU A 46 7.96 6.92 12.45
CA GLU A 46 7.56 6.05 11.34
C GLU A 46 6.15 5.49 11.56
N TYR A 47 5.27 5.71 10.58
CA TYR A 47 3.91 5.19 10.60
C TYR A 47 3.74 4.14 9.52
N LEU A 48 3.30 2.94 9.90
CA LEU A 48 2.89 1.92 8.94
C LEU A 48 1.55 2.32 8.30
N VAL A 49 1.57 2.61 7.01
CA VAL A 49 0.37 3.05 6.25
C VAL A 49 -0.12 2.02 5.25
N GLY A 50 0.73 1.08 4.85
CA GLY A 50 0.36 0.03 3.93
C GLY A 50 1.19 -1.24 4.07
N VAL A 51 0.69 -2.31 3.46
CA VAL A 51 1.41 -3.59 3.31
C VAL A 51 1.45 -3.95 1.83
N THR A 52 2.64 -4.25 1.30
CA THR A 52 2.84 -4.60 -0.11
C THR A 52 1.93 -5.75 -0.50
N SER A 53 1.12 -5.56 -1.55
CA SER A 53 0.11 -6.53 -1.95
C SER A 53 0.29 -6.97 -3.40
N TRP A 54 0.17 -6.05 -4.36
CA TRP A 54 0.27 -6.40 -5.77
C TRP A 54 0.63 -5.19 -6.64
N GLY A 55 0.98 -5.45 -7.90
CA GLY A 55 1.37 -4.45 -8.87
C GLY A 55 1.47 -5.08 -10.26
N ILE A 56 1.95 -4.33 -11.24
CA ILE A 56 2.06 -4.80 -12.63
C ILE A 56 3.46 -4.59 -13.14
N GLY A 57 4.30 -5.61 -12.95
CA GLY A 57 5.75 -5.45 -13.05
C GLY A 57 6.27 -4.44 -12.03
N CYS A 58 7.58 -4.18 -12.06
CA CYS A 58 8.23 -3.30 -11.10
C CYS A 58 8.67 -2.01 -11.78
N ALA A 59 8.51 -0.89 -11.07
CA ALA A 59 9.03 0.42 -11.44
C ALA A 59 8.60 0.88 -12.85
N LYS A 60 7.42 0.45 -13.30
CA LYS A 60 6.91 0.86 -14.62
C LYS A 60 6.38 2.30 -14.56
N PRO A 61 6.78 3.19 -15.48
CA PRO A 61 6.25 4.55 -15.53
C PRO A 61 4.72 4.58 -15.58
N GLY A 62 4.11 5.34 -14.66
CA GLY A 62 2.66 5.51 -14.60
C GLY A 62 1.88 4.34 -13.98
N LEU A 63 2.55 3.26 -13.59
CA LEU A 63 1.96 2.12 -12.88
C LEU A 63 2.51 2.10 -11.43
N PRO A 64 1.72 2.57 -10.44
CA PRO A 64 2.12 2.51 -9.04
C PRO A 64 1.94 1.09 -8.48
N GLY A 65 2.63 0.76 -7.40
CA GLY A 65 2.34 -0.41 -6.57
C GLY A 65 1.04 -0.24 -5.79
N VAL A 66 0.39 -1.35 -5.46
CA VAL A 66 -0.85 -1.41 -4.68
C VAL A 66 -0.60 -2.12 -3.35
N TYR A 67 -1.04 -1.47 -2.29
CA TYR A 67 -0.82 -1.85 -0.90
C TYR A 67 -2.16 -2.01 -0.19
N ALA A 68 -2.25 -2.94 0.76
CA ALA A 68 -3.37 -2.99 1.68
C ALA A 68 -3.34 -1.75 2.59
N ARG A 69 -4.45 -1.03 2.71
CA ARG A 69 -4.54 0.22 3.48
C ARG A 69 -4.73 -0.08 4.96
N ILE A 70 -3.72 0.23 5.78
CA ILE A 70 -3.74 -0.10 7.22
C ILE A 70 -4.87 0.59 7.98
N SER A 71 -5.24 1.82 7.59
CA SER A 71 -6.33 2.55 8.25
C SER A 71 -7.68 1.84 8.17
N GLU A 72 -7.93 1.02 7.14
CA GLU A 72 -9.20 0.30 6.95
C GLU A 72 -9.24 -1.04 7.67
N VAL A 73 -8.08 -1.57 8.07
CA VAL A 73 -7.96 -2.85 8.79
C VAL A 73 -7.57 -2.65 10.24
N ARG A 74 -7.51 -1.39 10.72
CA ARG A 74 -7.06 -1.07 12.07
C ARG A 74 -7.88 -1.77 13.13
N ASP A 75 -9.21 -1.71 13.01
CA ASP A 75 -10.14 -2.35 13.95
C ASP A 75 -9.95 -3.87 14.01
N PHE A 76 -9.58 -4.49 12.89
CA PHE A 76 -9.30 -5.93 12.84
C PHE A 76 -8.00 -6.27 13.59
N ILE A 77 -6.95 -5.47 13.46
CA ILE A 77 -5.65 -5.77 14.09
C ILE A 77 -5.56 -5.30 15.55
N GLU A 78 -6.33 -4.28 15.95
CA GLU A 78 -6.26 -3.66 17.29
C GLU A 78 -6.26 -4.68 18.43
N PRO A 79 -7.14 -5.70 18.47
CA PRO A 79 -7.17 -6.65 19.58
C PRO A 79 -5.93 -7.55 19.69
N PHE A 80 -5.16 -7.66 18.61
CA PHE A 80 -3.94 -8.48 18.53
C PHE A 80 -2.67 -7.67 18.77
N LEU A 81 -2.76 -6.33 18.83
CA LEU A 81 -1.62 -5.49 19.12
C LEU A 81 -1.27 -5.56 20.61
N PRO A 82 0.02 -5.56 20.95
CA PRO A 82 0.42 -5.43 22.34
C PRO A 82 -0.18 -4.13 22.89
N LYS A 83 -0.78 -4.21 24.08
CA LYS A 83 -1.16 -3.00 24.81
C LYS A 83 0.09 -2.16 24.96
N ALA A 84 0.00 -0.88 24.59
CA ALA A 84 1.09 0.05 24.84
C ALA A 84 1.51 -0.11 26.30
N ALA A 85 2.76 -0.51 26.53
CA ALA A 85 3.29 -0.62 27.88
C ALA A 85 3.17 0.76 28.49
N CYS A 86 2.42 0.86 29.59
CA CYS A 86 2.32 2.06 30.40
C CYS A 86 3.68 2.45 30.98
#